data_AF-A0A933TVN3-F1
#
_entry.id   AF-A0A933TVN3-F1
#
_cell.length_a   1.000
_cell.length_b   1.000
_cell.length_c   1.000
_cell.angle_alpha   90.00
_cell.angle_beta   90.00
_cell.angle_gamma   90.00
#
_symmetry.space_group_name_H-M   'P 1'
#
loop_
_entity.id
_entity.type
_entity.pdbx_description
1 polymer ?
#
loop_
_entity_poly.entity_id
_entity_poly.type
_entity_poly.pdbx_seq_one_letter_code
_entity_poly.pdbx_strand_id
1 'polypeptide(L)'
;MKKIFRLFFTVLILATVLNAARGYSYAWCICGGDACGKFRARWADPPPPPPPEPPKTQPPAGIPPKAPPKSTPTEQPPQPTPSPAASPSAPPDSSGDSGSAGSEMPSGNQRSYENMASAWEFWWQLNQDKFIDTGRVYPFDKTEGLDEKDDARVVRENEYKLLWDFLLGCLKDKDPEIRFPAVIALAKSNDKFAAQDIEKLLDASEKDLLNFTILGLGMLGDISHAEKMMSLLKDRKSNKITRGFAAFAIGFMGHKPSIEALKQFITDENEDWEVRSCAVTALGMMKADDCTEFLGTVLNSSEKRDTFNNVRACAVLALGRIGGDSAGEIIRGAVDDENPDIRRSAAVALGSMKYEKGLNTLIKILRTDRDVMARCFAAVSLGRLGNEAACDPLLDALVNSTSPELQGFAAIGLGILGNKEKASKILSDIADDAKKFEAVRAACALALGLLRDKDSIGLLVKCTEKKRYPALKKYAILALGIIGEPDKDAVKKIKESLSESKKRDTEIYRSAMYALMMLGEDKFVYKELKDDVKTDDSELKLTAIDLMGRLGDVKTAEILIGICKKEKQKNTRQFCMAAMGCLLDRNFKYPLLRNITSDNNYYIELPAITYVMYVP
;
A
#
# COMPACT_ATOMS: atom_id res chain seq x y z
N MET A 1 2.09 -27.25 -15.27
CA MET A 1 3.01 -27.16 -14.12
C MET A 1 4.28 -26.35 -14.39
N LYS A 2 5.31 -26.79 -15.15
CA LYS A 2 6.62 -26.06 -15.23
C LYS A 2 6.57 -24.57 -15.63
N LYS A 3 5.57 -24.11 -16.42
CA LYS A 3 5.33 -22.66 -16.68
C LYS A 3 4.72 -21.92 -15.48
N ILE A 4 3.81 -22.54 -14.73
CA ILE A 4 3.25 -22.00 -13.47
C ILE A 4 4.35 -21.89 -12.42
N PHE A 5 5.22 -22.91 -12.31
CA PHE A 5 6.37 -22.87 -11.41
C PHE A 5 7.31 -21.70 -11.74
N ARG A 6 7.58 -21.43 -13.03
CA ARG A 6 8.33 -20.22 -13.43
C ARG A 6 7.59 -18.92 -13.11
N LEU A 7 6.28 -18.83 -13.29
CA LEU A 7 5.54 -17.62 -12.92
C LEU A 7 5.60 -17.37 -11.40
N PHE A 8 5.39 -18.41 -10.60
CA PHE A 8 5.53 -18.34 -9.14
C PHE A 8 6.96 -17.99 -8.71
N PHE A 9 7.99 -18.56 -9.35
CA PHE A 9 9.39 -18.23 -9.05
C PHE A 9 9.76 -16.82 -9.51
N THR A 10 9.22 -16.31 -10.62
CA THR A 10 9.44 -14.93 -11.07
C THR A 10 8.72 -13.93 -10.16
N VAL A 11 7.50 -14.22 -9.69
CA VAL A 11 6.80 -13.38 -8.69
C VAL A 11 7.51 -13.44 -7.34
N LEU A 12 7.99 -14.61 -6.89
CA LEU A 12 8.74 -14.73 -5.64
C LEU A 12 10.12 -14.07 -5.73
N ILE A 13 10.81 -14.14 -6.88
CA ILE A 13 12.06 -13.41 -7.12
C ILE A 13 11.78 -11.91 -7.24
N LEU A 14 10.73 -11.44 -7.91
CA LEU A 14 10.41 -10.00 -7.91
C LEU A 14 10.04 -9.52 -6.51
N ALA A 15 9.30 -10.28 -5.71
CA ALA A 15 9.04 -9.94 -4.30
C ALA A 15 10.35 -9.90 -3.47
N THR A 16 11.28 -10.83 -3.73
CA THR A 16 12.60 -10.86 -3.07
C THR A 16 13.49 -9.70 -3.53
N VAL A 17 13.44 -9.32 -4.81
CA VAL A 17 14.21 -8.21 -5.40
C VAL A 17 13.62 -6.85 -5.06
N LEU A 18 12.29 -6.74 -4.92
CA LEU A 18 11.61 -5.55 -4.40
C LEU A 18 11.81 -5.39 -2.89
N ASN A 19 11.95 -6.49 -2.14
CA ASN A 19 12.38 -6.44 -0.73
C ASN A 19 13.89 -6.11 -0.61
N ALA A 20 14.73 -6.58 -1.53
CA ALA A 20 16.14 -6.16 -1.60
C ALA A 20 16.28 -4.68 -1.98
N ALA A 21 15.44 -4.17 -2.90
CA ALA A 21 15.33 -2.75 -3.25
C ALA A 21 14.52 -1.91 -2.23
N ARG A 22 14.10 -2.52 -1.11
CA ARG A 22 13.44 -1.88 0.05
C ARG A 22 14.07 -2.32 1.38
N GLY A 23 15.38 -2.60 1.39
CA GLY A 23 16.19 -2.64 2.61
C GLY A 23 16.26 -3.96 3.40
N TYR A 24 15.72 -5.09 2.91
CA TYR A 24 15.84 -6.38 3.63
C TYR A 24 17.17 -7.08 3.31
N SER A 25 18.20 -6.78 4.11
CA SER A 25 19.55 -7.33 3.96
C SER A 25 19.71 -8.74 4.53
N TYR A 26 19.78 -9.75 3.65
CA TYR A 26 20.47 -11.02 3.93
C TYR A 26 21.43 -11.38 2.79
N ALA A 27 22.72 -11.48 3.13
CA ALA A 27 23.77 -11.73 2.16
C ALA A 27 23.82 -13.20 1.71
N TRP A 28 23.85 -13.42 0.39
CA TRP A 28 24.25 -14.69 -0.21
C TRP A 28 25.30 -14.44 -1.30
N CYS A 29 26.55 -14.78 -1.01
CA CYS A 29 27.60 -14.81 -2.03
C CYS A 29 27.33 -15.97 -3.00
N ILE A 30 27.18 -15.66 -4.29
CA ILE A 30 27.23 -16.66 -5.36
C ILE A 30 28.46 -16.38 -6.21
N CYS A 31 29.58 -16.97 -5.81
CA CYS A 31 30.74 -17.08 -6.69
C CYS A 31 30.41 -18.08 -7.80
N GLY A 32 30.50 -17.66 -9.06
CA GLY A 32 30.61 -18.59 -10.17
C GLY A 32 31.86 -19.47 -9.98
N GLY A 33 31.72 -20.78 -10.15
CA GLY A 33 32.78 -21.72 -9.78
C GLY A 33 33.84 -21.91 -10.88
N ASP A 34 35.09 -22.09 -10.45
CA ASP A 34 36.02 -23.02 -11.10
C ASP A 34 37.15 -23.43 -10.14
N ALA A 35 36.92 -24.49 -9.34
CA ALA A 35 37.90 -25.03 -8.39
C ALA A 35 37.59 -26.48 -7.97
N CYS A 36 37.39 -27.40 -8.94
CA CYS A 36 37.17 -28.81 -8.62
C CYS A 36 38.49 -29.52 -8.27
N GLY A 37 38.83 -29.63 -6.98
CA GLY A 37 40.05 -30.33 -6.58
C GLY A 37 40.34 -30.45 -5.08
N LYS A 38 40.28 -31.70 -4.58
CA LYS A 38 40.92 -32.18 -3.33
C LYS A 38 40.50 -31.52 -2.01
N PHE A 39 39.59 -32.17 -1.27
CA PHE A 39 40.01 -33.02 -0.14
C PHE A 39 38.90 -34.04 0.20
N ARG A 40 39.28 -35.21 0.71
CA ARG A 40 38.35 -36.31 1.10
C ARG A 40 38.34 -36.49 2.62
N ALA A 41 37.18 -36.92 3.12
CA ALA A 41 36.96 -37.70 4.34
C ALA A 41 37.43 -37.11 5.69
N ARG A 42 36.45 -36.71 6.51
CA ARG A 42 36.25 -37.20 7.88
C ARG A 42 34.86 -36.81 8.39
N TRP A 43 33.90 -37.73 8.27
CA TRP A 43 32.66 -37.74 9.03
C TRP A 43 32.62 -39.10 9.74
N ALA A 44 32.26 -39.10 11.02
CA ALA A 44 32.18 -40.30 11.85
C ALA A 44 30.75 -40.45 12.39
N ASP A 45 30.21 -41.65 12.17
CA ASP A 45 29.13 -42.38 12.83
C ASP A 45 27.74 -41.71 13.08
N PRO A 46 26.63 -42.47 12.87
CA PRO A 46 25.27 -42.03 13.19
C PRO A 46 24.95 -42.18 14.69
N PRO A 47 23.87 -41.53 15.19
CA PRO A 47 23.49 -41.58 16.61
C PRO A 47 22.98 -42.97 17.07
N PRO A 48 23.05 -43.27 18.38
CA PRO A 48 22.69 -44.57 18.96
C PRO A 48 21.17 -44.80 19.09
N PRO A 49 20.73 -46.07 19.23
CA PRO A 49 19.32 -46.45 19.41
C PRO A 49 18.78 -46.19 20.83
N PRO A 50 17.44 -46.17 21.02
CA PRO A 50 16.80 -45.98 22.33
C PRO A 50 16.93 -47.20 23.28
N PRO A 51 16.75 -47.02 24.60
CA PRO A 51 16.90 -48.06 25.61
C PRO A 51 15.69 -49.03 25.70
N PRO A 52 15.87 -50.24 26.27
CA PRO A 52 14.83 -51.28 26.35
C PRO A 52 13.87 -51.14 27.55
N GLU A 53 12.69 -51.78 27.45
CA GLU A 53 11.70 -51.87 28.52
C GLU A 53 12.07 -52.90 29.63
N PRO A 54 11.61 -52.69 30.89
CA PRO A 54 11.84 -53.62 32.00
C PRO A 54 10.86 -54.82 32.02
N PRO A 55 11.24 -55.95 32.67
CA PRO A 55 10.47 -57.20 32.62
C PRO A 55 9.25 -57.24 33.55
N LYS A 56 8.24 -58.04 33.16
CA LYS A 56 7.03 -58.32 33.93
C LYS A 56 7.25 -59.46 34.95
N THR A 57 6.66 -59.36 36.13
CA THR A 57 6.56 -60.44 37.14
C THR A 57 5.12 -60.61 37.63
N GLN A 58 4.82 -61.77 38.23
CA GLN A 58 3.46 -62.27 38.48
C GLN A 58 2.93 -61.99 39.91
N PRO A 59 1.60 -62.03 40.13
CA PRO A 59 0.97 -61.71 41.43
C PRO A 59 0.74 -62.93 42.35
N PRO A 60 0.62 -62.72 43.68
CA PRO A 60 0.06 -63.68 44.64
C PRO A 60 -1.41 -63.38 45.00
N ALA A 61 -2.09 -64.33 45.67
CA ALA A 61 -3.56 -64.39 45.78
C ALA A 61 -4.17 -64.10 47.15
N GLY A 62 -5.43 -63.62 47.15
CA GLY A 62 -6.54 -64.27 47.85
C GLY A 62 -7.06 -63.72 49.20
N ILE A 63 -8.15 -64.38 49.66
CA ILE A 63 -8.77 -64.35 51.01
C ILE A 63 -9.76 -63.15 51.27
N PRO A 64 -10.93 -63.38 51.92
CA PRO A 64 -12.22 -63.09 51.24
C PRO A 64 -13.25 -62.24 52.07
N PRO A 65 -14.60 -62.28 51.89
CA PRO A 65 -15.50 -61.15 52.21
C PRO A 65 -16.11 -61.10 53.63
N LYS A 66 -16.80 -60.00 53.94
CA LYS A 66 -17.86 -59.88 54.97
C LYS A 66 -19.07 -59.08 54.46
N ALA A 67 -20.22 -59.27 55.11
CA ALA A 67 -21.57 -58.83 54.70
C ALA A 67 -22.16 -57.74 55.66
N PRO A 68 -23.35 -57.14 55.39
CA PRO A 68 -23.88 -55.94 56.07
C PRO A 68 -24.78 -56.34 57.28
N PRO A 69 -25.62 -55.48 57.93
CA PRO A 69 -26.76 -54.67 57.40
C PRO A 69 -26.66 -53.17 57.90
N LYS A 70 -27.66 -52.26 57.96
CA LYS A 70 -29.15 -52.26 57.91
C LYS A 70 -29.74 -50.94 57.33
N SER A 71 -31.05 -51.00 57.02
CA SER A 71 -32.10 -49.94 57.18
C SER A 71 -32.00 -48.58 56.48
N THR A 72 -32.79 -48.49 55.39
CA THR A 72 -33.58 -47.38 54.82
C THR A 72 -34.64 -46.80 55.79
N PRO A 73 -35.53 -45.82 55.43
CA PRO A 73 -35.85 -45.18 54.12
C PRO A 73 -35.74 -43.63 54.14
N THR A 74 -36.09 -42.81 53.13
CA THR A 74 -36.69 -42.97 51.76
C THR A 74 -35.95 -41.96 50.82
N GLU A 75 -36.24 -41.65 49.55
CA GLU A 75 -37.33 -41.94 48.59
C GLU A 75 -36.78 -42.13 47.14
N GLN A 76 -37.50 -41.75 46.07
CA GLN A 76 -37.13 -42.04 44.67
C GLN A 76 -36.83 -40.80 43.79
N PRO A 77 -35.82 -40.90 42.90
CA PRO A 77 -35.81 -40.29 41.57
C PRO A 77 -35.66 -41.34 40.43
N PRO A 78 -36.00 -41.02 39.17
CA PRO A 78 -35.92 -41.95 38.03
C PRO A 78 -34.54 -42.00 37.33
N GLN A 79 -34.30 -43.11 36.61
CA GLN A 79 -33.12 -43.44 35.79
C GLN A 79 -33.51 -44.54 34.75
N PRO A 80 -32.66 -44.94 33.78
CA PRO A 80 -31.89 -44.14 32.81
C PRO A 80 -32.03 -44.74 31.37
N THR A 81 -31.12 -44.39 30.44
CA THR A 81 -30.95 -45.04 29.12
C THR A 81 -30.09 -46.33 29.18
N PRO A 82 -30.30 -47.32 28.30
CA PRO A 82 -29.49 -48.55 28.19
C PRO A 82 -28.25 -48.41 27.26
N SER A 83 -27.44 -49.49 27.17
CA SER A 83 -26.07 -49.53 26.60
C SER A 83 -25.83 -50.71 25.60
N PRO A 84 -24.65 -50.85 24.93
CA PRO A 84 -24.52 -51.51 23.61
C PRO A 84 -23.82 -52.89 23.55
N ALA A 85 -23.81 -53.49 22.34
CA ALA A 85 -23.00 -54.63 21.84
C ALA A 85 -23.08 -54.67 20.28
N ALA A 86 -22.21 -55.27 19.44
CA ALA A 86 -20.83 -55.77 19.54
C ALA A 86 -20.26 -56.03 18.10
N SER A 87 -19.09 -56.68 17.94
CA SER A 87 -18.50 -57.15 16.65
C SER A 87 -18.06 -58.63 16.75
N PRO A 88 -17.90 -59.41 15.64
CA PRO A 88 -16.64 -59.51 14.86
C PRO A 88 -16.91 -59.68 13.32
N SER A 89 -16.02 -59.94 12.33
CA SER A 89 -14.74 -60.69 12.15
C SER A 89 -14.04 -60.28 10.82
N ALA A 90 -12.84 -60.81 10.47
CA ALA A 90 -12.12 -60.58 9.19
C ALA A 90 -10.98 -61.63 8.93
N PRO A 91 -10.24 -61.65 7.78
CA PRO A 91 -10.46 -61.09 6.44
C PRO A 91 -10.70 -62.25 5.39
N PRO A 92 -9.86 -62.69 4.38
CA PRO A 92 -8.56 -62.28 3.81
C PRO A 92 -8.50 -62.12 2.24
N ASP A 93 -7.29 -61.89 1.71
CA ASP A 93 -6.70 -62.25 0.39
C ASP A 93 -7.27 -61.84 -1.00
N SER A 94 -6.64 -60.80 -1.57
CA SER A 94 -5.68 -60.87 -2.71
C SER A 94 -5.98 -60.21 -4.08
N SER A 95 -4.99 -59.41 -4.52
CA SER A 95 -4.64 -58.99 -5.90
C SER A 95 -5.55 -58.01 -6.69
N GLY A 96 -4.92 -57.02 -7.34
CA GLY A 96 -5.55 -56.05 -8.26
C GLY A 96 -4.85 -54.68 -8.25
N ASP A 97 -3.89 -54.46 -9.14
CA ASP A 97 -3.03 -53.26 -9.17
C ASP A 97 -3.51 -52.18 -10.16
N SER A 98 -3.56 -50.91 -9.73
CA SER A 98 -3.20 -49.72 -10.52
C SER A 98 -3.34 -48.45 -9.65
N GLY A 99 -2.35 -47.55 -9.71
CA GLY A 99 -2.18 -46.49 -8.71
C GLY A 99 -2.71 -45.10 -9.08
N SER A 100 -3.13 -44.36 -8.06
CA SER A 100 -3.20 -42.89 -8.07
C SER A 100 -2.90 -42.35 -6.67
N ALA A 101 -1.67 -41.85 -6.47
CA ALA A 101 -1.24 -41.22 -5.23
C ALA A 101 -1.14 -39.70 -5.42
N GLY A 102 -1.90 -38.95 -4.61
CA GLY A 102 -2.04 -37.49 -4.74
C GLY A 102 -3.01 -36.96 -3.68
N SER A 103 -2.71 -37.16 -2.41
CA SER A 103 -1.97 -36.17 -1.60
C SER A 103 -2.85 -34.96 -1.23
N GLU A 104 -3.37 -34.98 0.00
CA GLU A 104 -4.12 -33.89 0.60
C GLU A 104 -3.29 -32.59 0.59
N MET A 105 -3.90 -31.49 0.15
CA MET A 105 -3.25 -30.17 0.11
C MET A 105 -3.57 -29.41 1.39
N PRO A 106 -2.56 -29.01 2.22
CA PRO A 106 -2.81 -28.30 3.47
C PRO A 106 -3.48 -26.94 3.27
N SER A 107 -4.41 -26.62 4.17
CA SER A 107 -5.10 -25.33 4.23
C SER A 107 -4.21 -24.21 4.80
N GLY A 108 -4.54 -22.96 4.46
CA GLY A 108 -4.31 -21.79 5.30
C GLY A 108 -2.88 -21.52 5.79
N ASN A 109 -1.94 -21.25 4.89
CA ASN A 109 -0.58 -20.88 5.29
C ASN A 109 -0.49 -19.41 5.77
N GLN A 110 -0.84 -19.18 7.05
CA GLN A 110 -0.55 -17.92 7.75
C GLN A 110 0.97 -17.72 7.83
N ARG A 111 1.54 -16.91 6.94
CA ARG A 111 2.95 -16.51 7.01
C ARG A 111 3.15 -15.42 8.06
N SER A 112 4.25 -15.51 8.81
CA SER A 112 4.55 -14.62 9.92
C SER A 112 4.87 -13.20 9.47
N TYR A 113 4.22 -12.22 10.11
CA TYR A 113 4.36 -10.78 9.83
C TYR A 113 5.59 -10.14 10.51
N GLU A 114 6.52 -10.93 11.04
CA GLU A 114 7.59 -10.49 11.95
C GLU A 114 8.71 -9.68 11.26
N ASN A 115 8.73 -9.62 9.93
CA ASN A 115 9.69 -8.85 9.13
C ASN A 115 8.99 -8.01 8.04
N MET A 116 7.90 -7.33 8.39
CA MET A 116 7.30 -6.28 7.57
C MET A 116 7.16 -4.99 8.40
N ALA A 117 7.32 -3.84 7.75
CA ALA A 117 6.89 -2.56 8.33
C ALA A 117 5.43 -2.66 8.77
N SER A 118 5.09 -2.10 9.93
CA SER A 118 3.78 -2.34 10.55
C SER A 118 2.64 -1.80 9.67
N ALA A 119 1.45 -2.39 9.75
CA ALA A 119 0.40 -2.16 8.75
C ALA A 119 -0.01 -0.68 8.56
N TRP A 120 0.11 0.15 9.60
CA TRP A 120 -0.14 1.60 9.52
C TRP A 120 0.97 2.34 8.76
N GLU A 121 2.21 1.85 8.78
CA GLU A 121 3.34 2.42 8.04
C GLU A 121 3.22 2.16 6.54
N PHE A 122 2.76 0.96 6.17
CA PHE A 122 2.48 0.64 4.77
C PHE A 122 1.30 1.47 4.24
N TRP A 123 0.23 1.61 5.04
CA TRP A 123 -0.83 2.57 4.74
C TRP A 123 -0.28 4.00 4.62
N TRP A 124 0.61 4.44 5.52
CA TRP A 124 1.21 5.78 5.49
C TRP A 124 2.06 5.99 4.24
N GLN A 125 2.93 5.05 3.86
CA GLN A 125 3.75 5.16 2.65
C GLN A 125 2.89 5.38 1.38
N LEU A 126 1.69 4.79 1.34
CA LEU A 126 0.70 4.98 0.26
C LEU A 126 -0.20 6.23 0.41
N ASN A 127 -0.19 6.90 1.56
CA ASN A 127 -1.10 8.01 1.91
C ASN A 127 -0.40 9.30 2.37
N GLN A 128 0.93 9.36 2.42
CA GLN A 128 1.68 10.47 3.00
C GLN A 128 1.66 11.76 2.17
N ASP A 129 1.55 11.67 0.84
CA ASP A 129 1.60 12.82 -0.09
C ASP A 129 0.37 13.78 0.01
N LYS A 130 -0.54 13.56 0.96
CA LYS A 130 -1.62 14.49 1.36
C LYS A 130 -1.42 15.16 2.72
N PHE A 131 -0.36 14.78 3.45
CA PHE A 131 -0.01 15.30 4.78
C PHE A 131 1.39 15.94 4.80
N ILE A 132 2.32 15.38 4.01
CA ILE A 132 3.59 16.01 3.65
C ILE A 132 3.28 17.08 2.59
N ASP A 133 3.47 18.35 2.93
CA ASP A 133 3.39 19.47 2.00
C ASP A 133 4.75 20.18 2.02
N THR A 134 5.60 19.89 1.04
CA THR A 134 6.89 20.59 0.83
C THR A 134 6.71 22.01 0.30
N GLY A 135 5.46 22.49 0.17
CA GLY A 135 5.11 23.87 -0.14
C GLY A 135 5.38 24.31 -1.57
N ARG A 136 5.75 23.38 -2.48
CA ARG A 136 6.29 23.72 -3.80
C ARG A 136 5.77 22.88 -4.95
N VAL A 137 4.73 23.41 -5.59
CA VAL A 137 4.86 23.79 -7.00
C VAL A 137 4.62 25.29 -7.09
N TYR A 138 5.45 25.98 -7.89
CA TYR A 138 5.20 27.37 -8.26
C TYR A 138 3.97 27.40 -9.18
N PRO A 139 2.83 27.97 -8.76
CA PRO A 139 1.70 28.13 -9.66
C PRO A 139 2.09 29.18 -10.71
N PHE A 140 1.85 28.88 -11.98
CA PHE A 140 2.04 29.84 -13.07
C PHE A 140 1.20 31.12 -12.85
N ASP A 141 0.09 30.97 -12.10
CA ASP A 141 -0.93 32.00 -11.82
C ASP A 141 -0.76 32.77 -10.49
N LYS A 142 0.36 32.61 -9.75
CA LYS A 142 0.60 33.36 -8.50
C LYS A 142 1.91 34.16 -8.49
N THR A 143 1.93 35.18 -9.34
CA THR A 143 2.96 36.23 -9.38
C THR A 143 2.45 37.61 -8.93
N GLU A 144 1.22 37.71 -8.39
CA GLU A 144 0.76 38.94 -7.72
C GLU A 144 1.67 39.29 -6.54
N GLY A 145 2.43 40.38 -6.66
CA GLY A 145 3.30 40.94 -5.62
C GLY A 145 4.79 40.60 -5.71
N LEU A 146 5.25 39.82 -6.70
CA LEU A 146 6.68 39.61 -6.95
C LEU A 146 7.20 40.53 -8.06
N ASP A 147 7.56 41.75 -7.66
CA ASP A 147 8.16 42.77 -8.54
C ASP A 147 9.66 42.51 -8.80
N GLU A 148 9.97 41.34 -9.39
CA GLU A 148 11.34 40.87 -9.63
C GLU A 148 11.54 40.20 -11.01
N LYS A 149 11.79 41.05 -12.02
CA LYS A 149 12.58 40.84 -13.26
C LYS A 149 12.31 39.59 -14.13
N ASP A 150 12.02 39.84 -15.40
CA ASP A 150 11.75 38.82 -16.43
C ASP A 150 12.81 37.72 -16.57
N ASP A 151 14.09 37.98 -16.29
CA ASP A 151 15.18 36.99 -16.36
C ASP A 151 14.83 35.69 -15.62
N ALA A 152 14.29 35.80 -14.40
CA ALA A 152 13.97 34.64 -13.57
C ALA A 152 12.77 33.84 -14.12
N ARG A 153 11.87 34.50 -14.85
CA ARG A 153 10.74 33.88 -15.55
C ARG A 153 11.22 33.18 -16.83
N VAL A 154 12.00 33.88 -17.65
CA VAL A 154 12.54 33.38 -18.92
C VAL A 154 13.45 32.17 -18.69
N VAL A 155 14.25 32.15 -17.62
CA VAL A 155 15.02 30.95 -17.23
C VAL A 155 14.10 29.77 -16.95
N ARG A 156 13.05 29.94 -16.13
CA ARG A 156 12.09 28.85 -15.85
C ARG A 156 11.39 28.35 -17.11
N GLU A 157 10.91 29.25 -17.98
CA GLU A 157 10.26 28.86 -19.23
C GLU A 157 11.21 28.07 -20.15
N ASN A 158 12.51 28.40 -20.18
CA ASN A 158 13.53 27.63 -20.90
C ASN A 158 13.84 26.27 -20.25
N GLU A 159 13.97 26.19 -18.92
CA GLU A 159 14.21 24.92 -18.21
C GLU A 159 13.01 23.96 -18.34
N TYR A 160 11.77 24.47 -18.27
CA TYR A 160 10.56 23.71 -18.54
C TYR A 160 10.51 23.19 -19.97
N LYS A 161 10.86 24.03 -20.95
CA LYS A 161 10.98 23.60 -22.35
C LYS A 161 12.07 22.54 -22.54
N LEU A 162 13.20 22.66 -21.84
CA LEU A 162 14.29 21.67 -21.90
C LEU A 162 13.86 20.30 -21.36
N LEU A 163 13.08 20.26 -20.28
CA LEU A 163 12.43 19.04 -19.78
C LEU A 163 11.49 18.43 -20.83
N TRP A 164 10.63 19.28 -21.40
CA TRP A 164 9.62 18.89 -22.39
C TRP A 164 10.23 18.29 -23.66
N ASP A 165 11.15 19.03 -24.30
CA ASP A 165 11.84 18.62 -25.53
C ASP A 165 12.68 17.35 -25.30
N PHE A 166 13.24 17.15 -24.09
CA PHE A 166 13.95 15.92 -23.75
C PHE A 166 13.00 14.71 -23.63
N LEU A 167 11.87 14.86 -22.92
CA LEU A 167 10.91 13.76 -22.74
C LEU A 167 10.20 13.38 -24.04
N LEU A 168 9.86 14.35 -24.91
CA LEU A 168 9.41 14.09 -26.29
C LEU A 168 10.48 13.38 -27.14
N GLY A 169 11.76 13.57 -26.83
CA GLY A 169 12.87 12.76 -27.35
C GLY A 169 12.84 11.32 -26.83
N CYS A 170 12.59 11.12 -25.53
CA CYS A 170 12.50 9.79 -24.92
C CYS A 170 11.31 8.94 -25.42
N LEU A 171 10.20 9.55 -25.85
CA LEU A 171 9.12 8.84 -26.58
C LEU A 171 9.61 8.14 -27.86
N LYS A 172 10.78 8.54 -28.38
CA LYS A 172 11.40 8.01 -29.62
C LYS A 172 12.64 7.15 -29.32
N ASP A 173 12.93 6.84 -28.06
CA ASP A 173 13.99 5.88 -27.69
C ASP A 173 13.62 4.48 -28.21
N LYS A 174 14.62 3.71 -28.64
CA LYS A 174 14.44 2.34 -29.13
C LYS A 174 13.95 1.42 -28.02
N ASP A 175 14.35 1.69 -26.78
CA ASP A 175 14.02 0.89 -25.61
C ASP A 175 12.58 1.18 -25.10
N PRO A 176 11.65 0.20 -25.08
CA PRO A 176 10.31 0.40 -24.53
C PRO A 176 10.34 0.84 -23.06
N GLU A 177 11.36 0.40 -22.32
CA GLU A 177 11.58 0.74 -20.90
C GLU A 177 11.94 2.21 -20.66
N ILE A 178 12.17 2.97 -21.72
CA ILE A 178 12.41 4.42 -21.71
C ILE A 178 11.25 5.21 -22.30
N ARG A 179 10.50 4.62 -23.24
CA ARG A 179 9.28 5.22 -23.78
C ARG A 179 8.19 5.31 -22.70
N PHE A 180 7.95 4.26 -21.90
CA PHE A 180 6.84 4.26 -20.94
C PHE A 180 6.98 5.26 -19.77
N PRO A 181 8.16 5.46 -19.13
CA PRO A 181 8.31 6.48 -18.10
C PRO A 181 8.20 7.89 -18.67
N ALA A 182 8.65 8.11 -19.91
CA ALA A 182 8.50 9.39 -20.60
C ALA A 182 7.03 9.72 -20.89
N VAL A 183 6.21 8.73 -21.27
CA VAL A 183 4.75 8.89 -21.38
C VAL A 183 4.15 9.36 -20.04
N ILE A 184 4.47 8.70 -18.92
CA ILE A 184 3.91 9.05 -17.60
C ILE A 184 4.44 10.42 -17.12
N ALA A 185 5.70 10.74 -17.38
CA ALA A 185 6.30 12.03 -17.04
C ALA A 185 5.65 13.20 -17.81
N LEU A 186 5.36 13.01 -19.10
CA LEU A 186 4.60 13.99 -19.89
C LEU A 186 3.13 14.04 -19.45
N ALA A 187 2.51 12.91 -19.14
CA ALA A 187 1.12 12.87 -18.69
C ALA A 187 0.89 13.59 -17.35
N LYS A 188 1.87 13.57 -16.42
CA LYS A 188 1.83 14.37 -15.17
C LYS A 188 1.71 15.88 -15.42
N SER A 189 2.14 16.39 -16.58
CA SER A 189 2.04 17.83 -16.90
C SER A 189 0.61 18.36 -17.04
N ASN A 190 -0.36 17.46 -17.28
CA ASN A 190 -1.73 17.79 -17.69
C ASN A 190 -1.82 18.67 -18.95
N ASP A 191 -0.79 18.67 -19.80
CA ASP A 191 -0.72 19.46 -21.02
C ASP A 191 -1.09 18.62 -22.26
N LYS A 192 -2.22 18.96 -22.89
CA LYS A 192 -2.81 18.21 -23.99
C LYS A 192 -1.97 18.17 -25.26
N PHE A 193 -0.97 19.05 -25.42
CA PHE A 193 -0.05 18.93 -26.55
C PHE A 193 0.77 17.63 -26.52
N ALA A 194 1.04 17.05 -25.34
CA ALA A 194 1.67 15.73 -25.26
C ALA A 194 0.77 14.59 -25.76
N ALA A 195 -0.56 14.75 -25.75
CA ALA A 195 -1.48 13.70 -26.18
C ALA A 195 -1.23 13.30 -27.65
N GLN A 196 -0.93 14.27 -28.52
CA GLN A 196 -0.63 14.03 -29.93
C GLN A 196 0.67 13.25 -30.18
N ASP A 197 1.66 13.32 -29.28
CA ASP A 197 2.90 12.54 -29.38
C ASP A 197 2.81 11.19 -28.65
N ILE A 198 2.02 11.11 -27.57
CA ILE A 198 1.73 9.86 -26.86
C ILE A 198 0.81 8.96 -27.70
N GLU A 199 -0.22 9.50 -28.37
CA GLU A 199 -1.16 8.74 -29.21
C GLU A 199 -0.48 7.88 -30.29
N LYS A 200 0.65 8.36 -30.82
CA LYS A 200 1.49 7.65 -31.82
C LYS A 200 2.05 6.32 -31.30
N LEU A 201 1.96 6.04 -30.00
CA LEU A 201 2.38 4.80 -29.35
C LEU A 201 1.22 3.81 -29.11
N LEU A 202 -0.03 4.14 -29.47
CA LEU A 202 -1.18 3.24 -29.29
C LEU A 202 -1.18 2.02 -30.21
N ASP A 203 -0.39 2.05 -31.28
CA ASP A 203 -0.22 0.92 -32.19
C ASP A 203 1.11 0.16 -31.92
N ALA A 204 1.73 0.38 -30.75
CA ALA A 204 2.94 -0.32 -30.31
C ALA A 204 2.69 -1.82 -30.04
N SER A 205 3.65 -2.67 -30.42
CA SER A 205 3.60 -4.12 -30.22
C SER A 205 3.86 -4.52 -28.76
N GLU A 206 4.56 -3.66 -28.03
CA GLU A 206 5.04 -3.86 -26.68
C GLU A 206 3.94 -3.53 -25.66
N LYS A 207 3.29 -4.58 -25.12
CA LYS A 207 2.09 -4.48 -24.27
C LYS A 207 2.21 -3.49 -23.12
N ASP A 208 3.35 -3.47 -22.43
CA ASP A 208 3.53 -2.58 -21.27
C ASP A 208 3.57 -1.12 -21.72
N LEU A 209 4.24 -0.81 -22.83
CA LEU A 209 4.21 0.53 -23.42
C LEU A 209 2.80 0.92 -23.87
N LEU A 210 2.06 0.01 -24.51
CA LEU A 210 0.66 0.23 -24.88
C LEU A 210 -0.21 0.56 -23.66
N ASN A 211 -0.08 -0.21 -22.57
CA ASN A 211 -0.81 0.01 -21.32
C ASN A 211 -0.50 1.40 -20.73
N PHE A 212 0.78 1.77 -20.63
CA PHE A 212 1.17 3.08 -20.12
C PHE A 212 0.81 4.22 -21.08
N THR A 213 0.74 3.98 -22.38
CA THR A 213 0.21 4.94 -23.39
C THR A 213 -1.27 5.22 -23.16
N ILE A 214 -2.08 4.17 -22.99
CA ILE A 214 -3.50 4.27 -22.65
C ILE A 214 -3.70 5.04 -21.35
N LEU A 215 -2.92 4.73 -20.31
CA LEU A 215 -2.94 5.45 -19.04
C LEU A 215 -2.56 6.93 -19.19
N GLY A 216 -1.50 7.22 -19.95
CA GLY A 216 -1.02 8.59 -20.17
C GLY A 216 -2.05 9.48 -20.86
N LEU A 217 -2.74 8.96 -21.87
CA LEU A 217 -3.85 9.67 -22.54
C LEU A 217 -5.06 9.85 -21.60
N GLY A 218 -5.36 8.85 -20.76
CA GLY A 218 -6.34 9.00 -19.69
C GLY A 218 -5.97 10.13 -18.73
N MET A 219 -4.74 10.12 -18.22
CA MET A 219 -4.21 11.12 -17.29
C MET A 219 -4.23 12.55 -17.85
N LEU A 220 -4.07 12.75 -19.17
CA LEU A 220 -4.18 14.07 -19.81
C LEU A 220 -5.63 14.58 -19.96
N GLY A 221 -6.64 13.78 -19.60
CA GLY A 221 -8.04 14.18 -19.62
C GLY A 221 -8.55 14.60 -21.01
N ASP A 222 -7.98 14.02 -22.08
CA ASP A 222 -8.43 14.30 -23.44
C ASP A 222 -9.53 13.33 -23.88
N ILE A 223 -10.76 13.85 -23.88
CA ILE A 223 -11.97 13.11 -24.24
C ILE A 223 -11.96 12.68 -25.71
N SER A 224 -11.18 13.34 -26.59
CA SER A 224 -11.11 12.95 -28.01
C SER A 224 -10.61 11.52 -28.24
N HIS A 225 -9.78 10.99 -27.33
CA HIS A 225 -9.28 9.62 -27.38
C HIS A 225 -10.26 8.57 -26.84
N ALA A 226 -11.39 8.97 -26.24
CA ALA A 226 -12.27 8.06 -25.51
C ALA A 226 -12.91 6.97 -26.40
N GLU A 227 -13.21 7.25 -27.68
CA GLU A 227 -13.70 6.23 -28.61
C GLU A 227 -12.61 5.23 -29.04
N LYS A 228 -11.34 5.66 -29.17
CA LYS A 228 -10.21 4.73 -29.38
C LYS A 228 -10.03 3.85 -28.14
N MET A 229 -10.16 4.39 -26.92
CA MET A 229 -10.17 3.58 -25.70
C MET A 229 -11.36 2.61 -25.64
N MET A 230 -12.55 3.05 -26.05
CA MET A 230 -13.74 2.19 -26.11
C MET A 230 -13.56 1.06 -27.13
N SER A 231 -12.88 1.30 -28.26
CA SER A 231 -12.52 0.25 -29.21
C SER A 231 -11.53 -0.77 -28.62
N LEU A 232 -10.52 -0.32 -27.86
CA LEU A 232 -9.56 -1.18 -27.17
C LEU A 232 -10.20 -2.02 -26.06
N LEU A 233 -11.16 -1.45 -25.31
CA LEU A 233 -11.96 -2.15 -24.32
C LEU A 233 -12.86 -3.22 -24.97
N LYS A 234 -13.45 -2.93 -26.15
CA LYS A 234 -14.29 -3.86 -26.91
C LYS A 234 -13.52 -4.98 -27.62
N ASP A 235 -12.23 -4.82 -27.92
CA ASP A 235 -11.46 -5.87 -28.58
C ASP A 235 -11.18 -7.06 -27.65
N ARG A 236 -12.04 -8.09 -27.71
CA ARG A 236 -11.87 -9.37 -26.99
C ARG A 236 -10.64 -10.19 -27.43
N LYS A 237 -9.89 -9.79 -28.48
CA LYS A 237 -8.58 -10.38 -28.81
C LYS A 237 -7.43 -9.71 -28.05
N SER A 238 -7.61 -8.46 -27.63
CA SER A 238 -6.67 -7.76 -26.75
C SER A 238 -6.66 -8.40 -25.36
N ASN A 239 -5.54 -8.25 -24.66
CA ASN A 239 -5.37 -8.87 -23.36
C ASN A 239 -6.10 -8.06 -22.27
N LYS A 240 -6.57 -8.75 -21.22
CA LYS A 240 -7.37 -8.15 -20.16
C LYS A 240 -6.74 -6.98 -19.41
N ILE A 241 -5.40 -6.92 -19.34
CA ILE A 241 -4.71 -5.79 -18.71
C ILE A 241 -4.91 -4.54 -19.58
N THR A 242 -4.59 -4.60 -20.88
CA THR A 242 -4.82 -3.52 -21.84
C THR A 242 -6.28 -3.06 -21.88
N ARG A 243 -7.23 -4.02 -21.81
CA ARG A 243 -8.67 -3.72 -21.76
C ARG A 243 -9.09 -3.03 -20.46
N GLY A 244 -8.59 -3.49 -19.30
CA GLY A 244 -8.81 -2.84 -18.01
C GLY A 244 -8.20 -1.44 -17.94
N PHE A 245 -7.00 -1.26 -18.49
CA PHE A 245 -6.37 0.06 -18.68
C PHE A 245 -7.23 0.99 -19.54
N ALA A 246 -7.85 0.48 -20.62
CA ALA A 246 -8.73 1.28 -21.46
C ALA A 246 -10.01 1.73 -20.72
N ALA A 247 -10.65 0.85 -19.96
CA ALA A 247 -11.77 1.22 -19.08
C ALA A 247 -11.36 2.28 -18.05
N PHE A 248 -10.18 2.12 -17.44
CA PHE A 248 -9.63 3.06 -16.47
C PHE A 248 -9.33 4.44 -17.07
N ALA A 249 -8.75 4.49 -18.28
CA ALA A 249 -8.50 5.73 -19.02
C ALA A 249 -9.79 6.48 -19.39
N ILE A 250 -10.83 5.75 -19.82
CA ILE A 250 -12.19 6.30 -20.05
C ILE A 250 -12.75 6.95 -18.77
N GLY A 251 -12.50 6.33 -17.60
CA GLY A 251 -12.83 6.90 -16.29
C GLY A 251 -12.12 8.22 -16.02
N PHE A 252 -10.81 8.29 -16.28
CA PHE A 252 -10.01 9.51 -16.13
C PHE A 252 -10.41 10.65 -17.08
N MET A 253 -10.80 10.32 -18.30
CA MET A 253 -11.33 11.29 -19.27
C MET A 253 -12.68 11.88 -18.86
N GLY A 254 -13.40 11.26 -17.91
CA GLY A 254 -14.75 11.71 -17.52
C GLY A 254 -15.82 11.50 -18.60
N HIS A 255 -15.58 10.60 -19.56
CA HIS A 255 -16.41 10.45 -20.77
C HIS A 255 -17.77 9.78 -20.49
N LYS A 256 -18.74 10.58 -20.01
CA LYS A 256 -20.10 10.13 -19.65
C LYS A 256 -20.82 9.27 -20.73
N PRO A 257 -20.69 9.49 -22.05
CA PRO A 257 -21.30 8.60 -23.06
C PRO A 257 -20.86 7.14 -22.99
N SER A 258 -19.72 6.83 -22.35
CA SER A 258 -19.28 5.45 -22.12
C SER A 258 -19.97 4.73 -20.97
N ILE A 259 -20.78 5.41 -20.13
CA ILE A 259 -21.39 4.85 -18.92
C ILE A 259 -22.18 3.55 -19.21
N GLU A 260 -23.08 3.55 -20.20
CA GLU A 260 -23.89 2.36 -20.51
C GLU A 260 -23.06 1.17 -21.04
N ALA A 261 -21.99 1.44 -21.80
CA ALA A 261 -21.06 0.40 -22.22
C ALA A 261 -20.26 -0.15 -21.03
N LEU A 262 -19.85 0.71 -20.08
CA LEU A 262 -19.20 0.28 -18.85
C LEU A 262 -20.16 -0.57 -17.99
N LYS A 263 -21.43 -0.17 -17.82
CA LYS A 263 -22.45 -0.97 -17.14
C LYS A 263 -22.56 -2.38 -17.75
N GLN A 264 -22.62 -2.49 -19.08
CA GLN A 264 -22.65 -3.77 -19.79
C GLN A 264 -21.40 -4.65 -19.50
N PHE A 265 -20.19 -4.08 -19.56
CA PHE A 265 -18.96 -4.80 -19.21
C PHE A 265 -18.91 -5.23 -17.74
N ILE A 266 -19.49 -4.44 -16.83
CA ILE A 266 -19.58 -4.79 -15.41
C ILE A 266 -20.53 -5.97 -15.18
N THR A 267 -21.57 -6.15 -16.02
CA THR A 267 -22.54 -7.26 -15.92
C THR A 267 -22.23 -8.52 -16.74
N ASP A 268 -21.24 -8.50 -17.64
CA ASP A 268 -20.90 -9.67 -18.46
C ASP A 268 -20.21 -10.76 -17.62
N GLU A 269 -20.88 -11.89 -17.38
CA GLU A 269 -20.35 -13.04 -16.65
C GLU A 269 -19.11 -13.71 -17.32
N ASN A 270 -18.87 -13.41 -18.59
CA ASN A 270 -17.73 -13.89 -19.38
C ASN A 270 -16.56 -12.89 -19.35
N GLU A 271 -16.73 -11.73 -18.71
CA GLU A 271 -15.69 -10.71 -18.59
C GLU A 271 -14.71 -11.03 -17.46
N ASP A 272 -13.44 -10.76 -17.73
CA ASP A 272 -12.37 -10.86 -16.73
C ASP A 272 -12.62 -9.91 -15.56
N TRP A 273 -12.53 -10.42 -14.32
CA TRP A 273 -12.79 -9.63 -13.11
C TRP A 273 -11.91 -8.37 -13.02
N GLU A 274 -10.70 -8.43 -13.59
CA GLU A 274 -9.78 -7.30 -13.72
C GLU A 274 -10.41 -6.15 -14.53
N VAL A 275 -11.06 -6.47 -15.65
CA VAL A 275 -11.73 -5.50 -16.53
C VAL A 275 -13.01 -4.98 -15.87
N ARG A 276 -13.81 -5.87 -15.26
CA ARG A 276 -15.01 -5.50 -14.48
C ARG A 276 -14.67 -4.51 -13.37
N SER A 277 -13.60 -4.78 -12.62
CA SER A 277 -13.13 -3.91 -11.51
C SER A 277 -12.63 -2.55 -12.00
N CYS A 278 -11.93 -2.51 -13.14
CA CYS A 278 -11.53 -1.25 -13.76
C CYS A 278 -12.73 -0.44 -14.30
N ALA A 279 -13.75 -1.11 -14.87
CA ALA A 279 -14.97 -0.46 -15.32
C ALA A 279 -15.83 0.10 -14.17
N VAL A 280 -15.97 -0.65 -13.06
CA VAL A 280 -16.59 -0.14 -11.82
C VAL A 280 -15.83 1.09 -11.30
N THR A 281 -14.50 1.02 -11.27
CA THR A 281 -13.65 2.12 -10.83
C THR A 281 -13.80 3.35 -11.73
N ALA A 282 -13.95 3.15 -13.04
CA ALA A 282 -14.18 4.23 -14.01
C ALA A 282 -15.49 5.00 -13.73
N LEU A 283 -16.60 4.32 -13.43
CA LEU A 283 -17.86 4.98 -13.03
C LEU A 283 -17.68 5.83 -11.75
N GLY A 284 -16.91 5.32 -10.78
CA GLY A 284 -16.53 6.05 -9.58
C GLY A 284 -15.69 7.29 -9.86
N MET A 285 -14.73 7.21 -10.79
CA MET A 285 -13.85 8.32 -11.20
C MET A 285 -14.59 9.39 -12.00
N MET A 286 -15.54 9.00 -12.85
CA MET A 286 -16.46 9.91 -13.55
C MET A 286 -17.41 10.67 -12.61
N LYS A 287 -17.56 10.21 -11.35
CA LYS A 287 -18.66 10.57 -10.45
C LYS A 287 -20.02 10.42 -11.14
N ALA A 288 -20.26 9.23 -11.69
CA ALA A 288 -21.52 8.87 -12.32
C ALA A 288 -22.61 8.66 -11.24
N ASP A 289 -23.29 9.75 -10.88
CA ASP A 289 -24.34 9.81 -9.88
C ASP A 289 -25.57 8.96 -10.25
N ASP A 290 -25.90 8.91 -11.54
CA ASP A 290 -26.90 8.00 -12.13
C ASP A 290 -26.60 6.51 -11.88
N CYS A 291 -25.35 6.16 -11.63
CA CYS A 291 -24.91 4.78 -11.41
C CYS A 291 -25.04 4.31 -9.95
N THR A 292 -25.52 5.16 -9.02
CA THR A 292 -25.57 4.85 -7.59
C THR A 292 -26.33 3.55 -7.29
N GLU A 293 -27.57 3.42 -7.77
CA GLU A 293 -28.38 2.20 -7.57
C GLU A 293 -27.79 0.98 -8.30
N PHE A 294 -27.21 1.18 -9.48
CA PHE A 294 -26.54 0.11 -10.24
C PHE A 294 -25.31 -0.44 -9.50
N LEU A 295 -24.50 0.43 -8.89
CA LEU A 295 -23.38 -0.02 -8.05
C LEU A 295 -23.89 -0.69 -6.76
N GLY A 296 -25.07 -0.29 -6.27
CA GLY A 296 -25.80 -1.01 -5.22
C GLY A 296 -26.19 -2.43 -5.62
N THR A 297 -26.64 -2.69 -6.85
CA THR A 297 -26.94 -4.07 -7.28
C THR A 297 -25.68 -4.90 -7.53
N VAL A 298 -24.62 -4.31 -8.08
CA VAL A 298 -23.29 -4.96 -8.24
C VAL A 298 -22.71 -5.38 -6.88
N LEU A 299 -22.82 -4.50 -5.87
CA LEU A 299 -22.42 -4.77 -4.49
C LEU A 299 -23.22 -5.91 -3.83
N ASN A 300 -24.50 -6.04 -4.15
CA ASN A 300 -25.39 -7.05 -3.57
C ASN A 300 -25.50 -8.35 -4.40
N SER A 301 -24.80 -8.47 -5.54
CA SER A 301 -24.79 -9.72 -6.33
C SER A 301 -24.19 -10.88 -5.54
N SER A 302 -24.88 -12.02 -5.59
CA SER A 302 -24.53 -13.27 -4.89
C SER A 302 -23.67 -14.22 -5.74
N GLU A 303 -22.99 -13.73 -6.78
CA GLU A 303 -22.07 -14.50 -7.62
C GLU A 303 -20.88 -15.05 -6.81
N LYS A 304 -20.96 -16.29 -6.35
CA LYS A 304 -19.92 -16.97 -5.55
C LYS A 304 -18.71 -17.43 -6.38
N ARG A 305 -18.11 -16.54 -7.18
CA ARG A 305 -16.73 -16.68 -7.68
C ARG A 305 -15.84 -15.86 -6.75
N ASP A 306 -14.70 -16.40 -6.29
CA ASP A 306 -13.84 -15.69 -5.31
C ASP A 306 -13.40 -14.30 -5.79
N THR A 307 -13.12 -14.19 -7.10
CA THR A 307 -12.76 -12.95 -7.81
C THR A 307 -13.88 -11.91 -7.89
N PHE A 308 -15.14 -12.29 -7.65
CA PHE A 308 -16.28 -11.38 -7.69
C PHE A 308 -16.25 -10.39 -6.51
N ASN A 309 -15.71 -10.80 -5.35
CA ASN A 309 -15.61 -9.92 -4.18
C ASN A 309 -14.73 -8.69 -4.44
N ASN A 310 -13.74 -8.79 -5.34
CA ASN A 310 -12.95 -7.63 -5.77
C ASN A 310 -13.83 -6.61 -6.51
N VAL A 311 -14.76 -7.06 -7.36
CA VAL A 311 -15.72 -6.21 -8.07
C VAL A 311 -16.70 -5.55 -7.08
N ARG A 312 -17.20 -6.31 -6.09
CA ARG A 312 -18.05 -5.80 -5.00
C ARG A 312 -17.32 -4.72 -4.18
N ALA A 313 -16.09 -4.99 -3.75
CA ALA A 313 -15.27 -4.03 -3.00
C ALA A 313 -14.96 -2.76 -3.84
N CYS A 314 -14.69 -2.92 -5.14
CA CYS A 314 -14.57 -1.78 -6.06
C CYS A 314 -15.87 -0.98 -6.14
N ALA A 315 -17.05 -1.61 -6.10
CA ALA A 315 -18.33 -0.92 -6.14
C ALA A 315 -18.54 -0.05 -4.88
N VAL A 316 -18.15 -0.54 -3.70
CA VAL A 316 -18.13 0.27 -2.46
C VAL A 316 -17.22 1.50 -2.61
N LEU A 317 -16.02 1.33 -3.17
CA LEU A 317 -15.10 2.46 -3.40
C LEU A 317 -15.53 3.39 -4.55
N ALA A 318 -16.32 2.90 -5.51
CA ALA A 318 -16.90 3.73 -6.57
C ALA A 318 -18.04 4.59 -6.02
N LEU A 319 -18.94 4.00 -5.23
CA LEU A 319 -19.96 4.71 -4.45
C LEU A 319 -19.34 5.78 -3.55
N GLY A 320 -18.24 5.48 -2.87
CA GLY A 320 -17.50 6.45 -2.05
C GLY A 320 -16.84 7.60 -2.84
N ARG A 321 -16.52 7.40 -4.13
CA ARG A 321 -15.98 8.47 -5.01
C ARG A 321 -17.09 9.33 -5.63
N ILE A 322 -18.25 8.74 -5.93
CA ILE A 322 -19.48 9.44 -6.35
C ILE A 322 -19.97 10.32 -5.20
N GLY A 323 -20.10 9.74 -4.00
CA GLY A 323 -20.57 10.40 -2.79
C GLY A 323 -22.08 10.66 -2.79
N GLY A 324 -22.52 11.58 -1.93
CA GLY A 324 -23.94 11.90 -1.75
C GLY A 324 -24.68 10.92 -0.84
N ASP A 325 -25.90 11.30 -0.47
CA ASP A 325 -26.64 10.67 0.62
C ASP A 325 -27.04 9.22 0.34
N SER A 326 -27.53 8.91 -0.87
CA SER A 326 -27.95 7.56 -1.27
C SER A 326 -26.77 6.58 -1.31
N ALA A 327 -25.63 7.00 -1.87
CA ALA A 327 -24.41 6.19 -1.87
C ALA A 327 -23.95 5.89 -0.43
N GLY A 328 -24.03 6.88 0.47
CA GLY A 328 -23.71 6.70 1.89
C GLY A 328 -24.60 5.68 2.60
N GLU A 329 -25.92 5.67 2.34
CA GLU A 329 -26.83 4.66 2.91
C GLU A 329 -26.57 3.25 2.32
N ILE A 330 -26.30 3.14 1.01
CA ILE A 330 -25.92 1.85 0.39
C ILE A 330 -24.63 1.31 1.02
N ILE A 331 -23.60 2.15 1.19
CA ILE A 331 -22.34 1.77 1.84
C ILE A 331 -22.57 1.38 3.31
N ARG A 332 -23.48 2.05 4.04
CA ARG A 332 -23.85 1.66 5.41
C ARG A 332 -24.49 0.27 5.49
N GLY A 333 -25.09 -0.26 4.42
CA GLY A 333 -25.53 -1.65 4.36
C GLY A 333 -24.38 -2.67 4.29
N ALA A 334 -23.27 -2.33 3.63
CA ALA A 334 -22.13 -3.22 3.39
C ALA A 334 -21.21 -3.42 4.61
N VAL A 335 -21.46 -2.73 5.73
CA VAL A 335 -20.62 -2.78 6.94
C VAL A 335 -20.83 -4.03 7.80
N ASP A 336 -21.86 -4.83 7.50
CA ASP A 336 -22.14 -6.11 8.15
C ASP A 336 -21.97 -7.30 7.16
N ASP A 337 -21.35 -7.08 5.99
CA ASP A 337 -21.08 -8.13 4.99
C ASP A 337 -20.16 -9.23 5.54
N GLU A 338 -20.37 -10.48 5.13
CA GLU A 338 -19.54 -11.61 5.55
C GLU A 338 -18.06 -11.41 5.19
N ASN A 339 -17.79 -10.88 3.99
CA ASN A 339 -16.45 -10.69 3.43
C ASN A 339 -15.74 -9.48 4.09
N PRO A 340 -14.52 -9.67 4.65
CA PRO A 340 -13.80 -8.59 5.32
C PRO A 340 -13.38 -7.46 4.36
N ASP A 341 -13.04 -7.74 3.11
CA ASP A 341 -12.58 -6.73 2.15
C ASP A 341 -13.69 -5.74 1.76
N ILE A 342 -14.94 -6.19 1.81
CA ILE A 342 -16.11 -5.34 1.63
C ILE A 342 -16.33 -4.45 2.86
N ARG A 343 -16.27 -5.00 4.09
CA ARG A 343 -16.36 -4.20 5.33
C ARG A 343 -15.22 -3.19 5.46
N ARG A 344 -13.97 -3.58 5.13
CA ARG A 344 -12.79 -2.69 5.04
C ARG A 344 -13.04 -1.55 4.04
N SER A 345 -13.56 -1.88 2.85
CA SER A 345 -13.87 -0.88 1.81
C SER A 345 -15.01 0.04 2.22
N ALA A 346 -16.01 -0.45 2.96
CA ALA A 346 -17.11 0.36 3.47
C ALA A 346 -16.64 1.35 4.54
N ALA A 347 -15.79 0.91 5.48
CA ALA A 347 -15.14 1.80 6.44
C ALA A 347 -14.36 2.92 5.73
N VAL A 348 -13.50 2.55 4.77
CA VAL A 348 -12.72 3.46 3.92
C VAL A 348 -13.61 4.47 3.17
N ALA A 349 -14.68 4.00 2.54
CA ALA A 349 -15.55 4.83 1.72
C ALA A 349 -16.32 5.86 2.55
N LEU A 350 -16.92 5.45 3.68
CA LEU A 350 -17.65 6.34 4.60
C LEU A 350 -16.77 7.49 5.12
N GLY A 351 -15.52 7.18 5.52
CA GLY A 351 -14.58 8.20 5.99
C GLY A 351 -14.07 9.10 4.87
N SER A 352 -13.77 8.55 3.69
CA SER A 352 -13.23 9.32 2.57
C SER A 352 -14.26 10.20 1.87
N MET A 353 -15.55 9.83 1.88
CA MET A 353 -16.65 10.69 1.41
C MET A 353 -17.18 11.64 2.51
N LYS A 354 -16.64 11.57 3.73
CA LYS A 354 -17.08 12.31 4.93
C LYS A 354 -18.58 12.15 5.24
N TYR A 355 -19.04 10.91 5.33
CA TYR A 355 -20.45 10.63 5.60
C TYR A 355 -20.79 10.71 7.09
N GLU A 356 -21.29 11.86 7.55
CA GLU A 356 -21.61 12.11 8.97
C GLU A 356 -22.58 11.09 9.59
N LYS A 357 -23.60 10.64 8.86
CA LYS A 357 -24.51 9.57 9.33
C LYS A 357 -23.81 8.22 9.54
N GLY A 358 -22.62 8.06 8.96
CA GLY A 358 -21.72 6.92 9.13
C GLY A 358 -20.90 6.94 10.43
N LEU A 359 -20.89 8.03 11.21
CA LEU A 359 -20.11 8.14 12.45
C LEU A 359 -20.31 6.95 13.40
N ASN A 360 -21.55 6.68 13.80
CA ASN A 360 -21.89 5.59 14.71
C ASN A 360 -21.60 4.20 14.10
N THR A 361 -21.72 4.09 12.78
CA THR A 361 -21.35 2.88 12.03
C THR A 361 -19.84 2.63 12.07
N LEU A 362 -19.02 3.65 11.89
CA LEU A 362 -17.55 3.55 12.00
C LEU A 362 -17.11 3.26 13.45
N ILE A 363 -17.77 3.85 14.45
CA ILE A 363 -17.52 3.56 15.88
C ILE A 363 -17.89 2.10 16.22
N LYS A 364 -18.97 1.55 15.64
CA LYS A 364 -19.31 0.12 15.74
C LYS A 364 -18.17 -0.74 15.18
N ILE A 365 -17.74 -0.51 13.93
CA ILE A 365 -16.66 -1.27 13.29
C ILE A 365 -15.38 -1.22 14.14
N LEU A 366 -14.94 -0.02 14.56
CA LEU A 366 -13.75 0.18 15.40
C LEU A 366 -13.76 -0.68 16.68
N ARG A 367 -14.92 -0.80 17.32
CA ARG A 367 -15.09 -1.52 18.58
C ARG A 367 -15.31 -3.02 18.42
N THR A 368 -16.09 -3.45 17.42
CA THR A 368 -16.67 -4.81 17.40
C THR A 368 -16.45 -5.63 16.12
N ASP A 369 -15.75 -5.15 15.09
CA ASP A 369 -15.47 -5.99 13.93
C ASP A 369 -14.51 -7.15 14.29
N ARG A 370 -14.81 -8.34 13.77
CA ARG A 370 -13.98 -9.56 13.90
C ARG A 370 -12.67 -9.47 13.13
N ASP A 371 -12.59 -8.62 12.12
CA ASP A 371 -11.38 -8.35 11.34
C ASP A 371 -10.63 -7.13 11.86
N VAL A 372 -9.40 -7.32 12.36
CA VAL A 372 -8.58 -6.24 12.92
C VAL A 372 -8.33 -5.14 11.89
N MET A 373 -8.19 -5.47 10.61
CA MET A 373 -7.95 -4.46 9.57
C MET A 373 -9.17 -3.59 9.28
N ALA A 374 -10.39 -4.12 9.35
CA ALA A 374 -11.60 -3.30 9.31
C ALA A 374 -11.65 -2.30 10.48
N ARG A 375 -11.23 -2.71 11.68
CA ARG A 375 -11.08 -1.79 12.84
C ARG A 375 -10.02 -0.71 12.58
N CYS A 376 -8.87 -1.09 12.02
CA CYS A 376 -7.79 -0.17 11.63
C CYS A 376 -8.24 0.87 10.60
N PHE A 377 -8.92 0.44 9.52
CA PHE A 377 -9.47 1.37 8.52
C PHE A 377 -10.57 2.25 9.10
N ALA A 378 -11.43 1.73 9.99
CA ALA A 378 -12.41 2.54 10.71
C ALA A 378 -11.74 3.63 11.57
N ALA A 379 -10.62 3.33 12.25
CA ALA A 379 -9.89 4.31 13.05
C ALA A 379 -9.39 5.51 12.22
N VAL A 380 -8.77 5.25 11.07
CA VAL A 380 -8.32 6.33 10.16
C VAL A 380 -9.50 7.02 9.47
N SER A 381 -10.57 6.29 9.14
CA SER A 381 -11.77 6.85 8.52
C SER A 381 -12.54 7.79 9.44
N LEU A 382 -12.56 7.50 10.74
CA LEU A 382 -13.05 8.41 11.78
C LEU A 382 -12.24 9.71 11.85
N GLY A 383 -10.91 9.63 11.69
CA GLY A 383 -10.05 10.81 11.53
C GLY A 383 -10.38 11.63 10.28
N ARG A 384 -10.55 10.95 9.12
CA ARG A 384 -10.90 11.62 7.84
C ARG A 384 -12.25 12.32 7.87
N LEU A 385 -13.24 11.72 8.54
CA LEU A 385 -14.57 12.30 8.72
C LEU A 385 -14.44 13.71 9.32
N GLY A 386 -13.69 13.82 10.42
CA GLY A 386 -13.39 15.10 11.09
C GLY A 386 -14.39 15.45 12.20
N ASN A 387 -15.32 14.55 12.53
CA ASN A 387 -16.29 14.75 13.59
C ASN A 387 -15.66 14.51 14.98
N GLU A 388 -15.68 15.52 15.84
CA GLU A 388 -14.97 15.51 17.13
C GLU A 388 -15.42 14.37 18.08
N ALA A 389 -16.67 13.91 17.97
CA ALA A 389 -17.19 12.80 18.76
C ALA A 389 -16.47 11.46 18.49
N ALA A 390 -15.67 11.37 17.42
CA ALA A 390 -14.75 10.26 17.17
C ALA A 390 -13.53 10.24 18.10
N CYS A 391 -13.17 11.34 18.76
CA CYS A 391 -11.92 11.45 19.52
C CYS A 391 -11.86 10.45 20.69
N ASP A 392 -12.91 10.36 21.50
CA ASP A 392 -12.90 9.49 22.69
C ASP A 392 -12.91 7.99 22.32
N PRO A 393 -13.67 7.52 21.31
CA PRO A 393 -13.50 6.17 20.74
C PRO A 393 -12.09 5.86 20.19
N LEU A 394 -11.41 6.85 19.59
CA LEU A 394 -10.05 6.66 19.08
C LEU A 394 -9.00 6.63 20.22
N LEU A 395 -9.18 7.43 21.27
CA LEU A 395 -8.34 7.37 22.47
C LEU A 395 -8.50 6.04 23.20
N ASP A 396 -9.73 5.52 23.31
CA ASP A 396 -10.01 4.17 23.83
C ASP A 396 -9.29 3.09 23.01
N ALA A 397 -9.38 3.14 21.68
CA ALA A 397 -8.67 2.22 20.80
C ALA A 397 -7.14 2.33 20.90
N LEU A 398 -6.59 3.54 21.11
CA LEU A 398 -5.15 3.75 21.31
C LEU A 398 -4.66 3.23 22.67
N VAL A 399 -5.41 3.48 23.75
CA VAL A 399 -4.96 3.15 25.11
C VAL A 399 -5.23 1.69 25.47
N ASN A 400 -6.43 1.19 25.16
CA ASN A 400 -6.95 -0.08 25.68
C ASN A 400 -6.90 -1.27 24.69
N SER A 401 -6.58 -1.05 23.42
CA SER A 401 -6.40 -2.15 22.45
C SER A 401 -5.21 -3.05 22.81
N THR A 402 -5.39 -4.36 22.62
CA THR A 402 -4.33 -5.38 22.69
C THR A 402 -3.56 -5.57 21.38
N SER A 403 -4.07 -5.06 20.24
CA SER A 403 -3.38 -5.06 18.95
C SER A 403 -2.56 -3.78 18.77
N PRO A 404 -1.23 -3.86 18.61
CA PRO A 404 -0.37 -2.71 18.30
C PRO A 404 -0.70 -2.07 16.95
N GLU A 405 -1.21 -2.84 15.99
CA GLU A 405 -1.61 -2.37 14.67
C GLU A 405 -2.77 -1.37 14.82
N LEU A 406 -3.80 -1.76 15.58
CA LEU A 406 -4.94 -0.87 15.85
C LEU A 406 -4.53 0.35 16.68
N GLN A 407 -3.61 0.20 17.64
CA GLN A 407 -3.06 1.35 18.36
C GLN A 407 -2.35 2.34 17.41
N GLY A 408 -1.59 1.83 16.44
CA GLY A 408 -0.99 2.63 15.38
C GLY A 408 -2.02 3.38 14.53
N PHE A 409 -3.00 2.66 13.96
CA PHE A 409 -4.07 3.29 13.17
C PHE A 409 -4.94 4.26 13.99
N ALA A 410 -5.14 4.03 15.29
CA ALA A 410 -5.84 4.94 16.19
C ALA A 410 -5.05 6.24 16.45
N ALA A 411 -3.73 6.16 16.67
CA ALA A 411 -2.87 7.34 16.78
C ALA A 411 -2.91 8.18 15.50
N ILE A 412 -2.80 7.54 14.32
CA ILE A 412 -2.91 8.22 13.03
C ILE A 412 -4.31 8.83 12.84
N GLY A 413 -5.37 8.14 13.23
CA GLY A 413 -6.75 8.65 13.22
C GLY A 413 -6.90 9.93 14.06
N LEU A 414 -6.34 9.96 15.28
CA LEU A 414 -6.30 11.15 16.14
C LEU A 414 -5.50 12.30 15.52
N GLY A 415 -4.35 11.99 14.91
CA GLY A 415 -3.53 12.97 14.20
C GLY A 415 -4.26 13.63 13.03
N ILE A 416 -5.06 12.88 12.28
CA ILE A 416 -5.88 13.39 11.18
C ILE A 416 -7.12 14.15 11.69
N LEU A 417 -7.70 13.72 12.82
CA LEU A 417 -8.88 14.36 13.43
C LEU A 417 -8.61 15.79 13.92
N GLY A 418 -7.37 16.11 14.30
CA GLY A 418 -6.97 17.47 14.65
C GLY A 418 -7.32 17.93 16.08
N ASN A 419 -7.95 17.11 16.91
CA ASN A 419 -8.26 17.47 18.31
C ASN A 419 -6.98 17.42 19.17
N LYS A 420 -6.18 18.49 19.10
CA LYS A 420 -4.94 18.63 19.88
C LYS A 420 -5.19 18.56 21.38
N GLU A 421 -6.21 19.25 21.88
CA GLU A 421 -6.45 19.41 23.33
C GLU A 421 -6.65 18.07 24.05
N LYS A 422 -7.44 17.16 23.48
CA LYS A 422 -7.65 15.81 24.03
C LYS A 422 -6.46 14.87 23.75
N ALA A 423 -5.86 14.94 22.56
CA ALA A 423 -4.94 13.90 22.09
C ALA A 423 -3.46 14.13 22.43
N SER A 424 -2.97 15.38 22.41
CA SER A 424 -1.55 15.75 22.52
C SER A 424 -0.82 15.05 23.68
N LYS A 425 -1.40 15.14 24.88
CA LYS A 425 -0.77 14.56 26.08
C LYS A 425 -0.67 13.04 25.99
N ILE A 426 -1.74 12.35 25.62
CA ILE A 426 -1.79 10.88 25.57
C ILE A 426 -0.84 10.34 24.48
N LEU A 427 -0.76 11.01 23.34
CA LEU A 427 0.21 10.68 22.28
C LEU A 427 1.65 10.90 22.74
N SER A 428 1.92 11.98 23.49
CA SER A 428 3.24 12.29 24.06
C SER A 428 3.68 11.28 25.12
N ASP A 429 2.79 10.96 26.07
CA ASP A 429 3.02 9.97 27.12
C ASP A 429 3.35 8.58 26.51
N ILE A 430 2.61 8.17 25.47
CA ILE A 430 2.86 6.90 24.76
C ILE A 430 4.15 6.95 23.93
N ALA A 431 4.48 8.06 23.27
CA ALA A 431 5.70 8.17 22.47
C ALA A 431 6.98 8.07 23.31
N ASP A 432 7.00 8.60 24.54
CA ASP A 432 8.17 8.48 25.42
C ASP A 432 8.24 7.12 26.15
N ASP A 433 7.12 6.48 26.48
CA ASP A 433 7.08 5.20 27.22
C ASP A 433 7.80 4.06 26.47
N ALA A 434 9.02 3.75 26.93
CA ALA A 434 9.86 2.70 26.37
C ALA A 434 9.31 1.26 26.56
N LYS A 435 8.20 1.08 27.29
CA LYS A 435 7.49 -0.22 27.42
C LYS A 435 6.51 -0.47 26.27
N LYS A 436 6.08 0.56 25.54
CA LYS A 436 5.16 0.43 24.40
C LYS A 436 5.90 -0.07 23.15
N PHE A 437 5.19 -0.80 22.29
CA PHE A 437 5.74 -1.28 21.01
C PHE A 437 6.25 -0.11 20.15
N GLU A 438 7.42 -0.27 19.53
CA GLU A 438 8.06 0.82 18.78
C GLU A 438 7.16 1.41 17.69
N ALA A 439 6.47 0.55 16.93
CA ALA A 439 5.50 0.95 15.90
C ALA A 439 4.39 1.87 16.45
N VAL A 440 3.90 1.64 17.67
CA VAL A 440 2.87 2.47 18.32
C VAL A 440 3.45 3.81 18.75
N ARG A 441 4.68 3.80 19.30
CA ARG A 441 5.41 5.01 19.71
C ARG A 441 5.73 5.90 18.51
N ALA A 442 6.10 5.27 17.39
CA ALA A 442 6.32 5.91 16.09
C ALA A 442 5.03 6.52 15.51
N ALA A 443 3.91 5.79 15.55
CA ALA A 443 2.61 6.32 15.13
C ALA A 443 2.17 7.52 15.97
N CYS A 444 2.41 7.49 17.28
CA CYS A 444 2.12 8.62 18.18
C CYS A 444 3.02 9.83 17.89
N ALA A 445 4.32 9.62 17.64
CA ALA A 445 5.23 10.69 17.21
C ALA A 445 4.76 11.34 15.89
N LEU A 446 4.34 10.54 14.90
CA LEU A 446 3.79 11.06 13.65
C LEU A 446 2.46 11.82 13.87
N ALA A 447 1.58 11.31 14.73
CA ALA A 447 0.31 11.94 15.07
C ALA A 447 0.48 13.32 15.70
N LEU A 448 1.47 13.52 16.58
CA LEU A 448 1.84 14.83 17.12
C LEU A 448 2.27 15.81 16.01
N GLY A 449 3.01 15.31 15.01
CA GLY A 449 3.31 16.06 13.79
C GLY A 449 2.07 16.49 13.01
N LEU A 450 1.13 15.57 12.80
CA LEU A 450 -0.15 15.81 12.11
C LEU A 450 -1.05 16.82 12.85
N LEU A 451 -1.10 16.74 14.20
CA LEU A 451 -1.74 17.73 15.08
C LEU A 451 -1.08 19.12 15.05
N ARG A 452 0.05 19.27 14.35
CA ARG A 452 0.90 20.47 14.35
C ARG A 452 1.31 20.88 15.77
N ASP A 453 1.60 19.89 16.62
CA ASP A 453 1.81 20.10 18.05
C ASP A 453 3.20 20.65 18.39
N LYS A 454 3.33 21.98 18.33
CA LYS A 454 4.51 22.76 18.73
C LYS A 454 5.10 22.36 20.09
N ASP A 455 4.25 22.08 21.08
CA ASP A 455 4.70 21.77 22.45
C ASP A 455 5.41 20.41 22.53
N SER A 456 5.18 19.53 21.55
CA SER A 456 5.83 18.23 21.44
C SER A 456 7.24 18.28 20.83
N ILE A 457 7.70 19.42 20.28
CA ILE A 457 8.99 19.53 19.56
C ILE A 457 10.16 18.99 20.40
N GLY A 458 10.26 19.35 21.67
CA GLY A 458 11.32 18.85 22.57
C GLY A 458 11.29 17.34 22.79
N LEU A 459 10.11 16.73 22.82
CA LEU A 459 9.95 15.27 22.89
C LEU A 459 10.29 14.60 21.57
N LEU A 460 9.87 15.17 20.43
CA LEU A 460 10.21 14.65 19.10
C LEU A 460 11.73 14.69 18.88
N VAL A 461 12.40 15.80 19.23
CA VAL A 461 13.87 15.93 19.23
C VAL A 461 14.52 14.84 20.06
N LYS A 462 14.11 14.66 21.33
CA LYS A 462 14.56 13.56 22.22
C LYS A 462 14.36 12.17 21.59
N CYS A 463 13.29 11.98 20.81
CA CYS A 463 13.03 10.73 20.10
C CYS A 463 13.94 10.50 18.89
N THR A 464 14.43 11.55 18.21
CA THR A 464 15.43 11.42 17.12
C THR A 464 16.80 10.90 17.60
N GLU A 465 17.12 11.07 18.88
CA GLU A 465 18.41 10.63 19.46
C GLU A 465 18.42 9.16 19.88
N LYS A 466 17.25 8.50 19.99
CA LYS A 466 17.12 7.14 20.51
C LYS A 466 17.56 6.07 19.49
N LYS A 467 18.88 5.90 19.30
CA LYS A 467 19.54 5.00 18.32
C LYS A 467 19.07 3.53 18.28
N ARG A 468 18.33 3.05 19.27
CA ARG A 468 17.75 1.69 19.32
C ARG A 468 16.41 1.56 18.59
N TYR A 469 15.76 2.67 18.24
CA TYR A 469 14.40 2.69 17.69
C TYR A 469 14.37 3.41 16.32
N PRO A 470 14.72 2.73 15.21
CA PRO A 470 14.83 3.36 13.89
C PRO A 470 13.50 3.88 13.35
N ALA A 471 12.38 3.17 13.56
CA ALA A 471 11.05 3.64 13.16
C ALA A 471 10.65 4.88 13.98
N LEU A 472 10.87 4.87 15.30
CA LEU A 472 10.63 6.06 16.11
C LEU A 472 11.48 7.25 15.66
N LYS A 473 12.77 7.05 15.36
CA LYS A 473 13.66 8.09 14.83
C LYS A 473 13.15 8.64 13.49
N LYS A 474 12.82 7.76 12.55
CA LYS A 474 12.24 8.06 11.22
C LYS A 474 11.00 8.97 11.34
N TYR A 475 10.00 8.55 12.12
CA TYR A 475 8.73 9.28 12.19
C TYR A 475 8.77 10.50 13.12
N ALA A 476 9.64 10.54 14.13
CA ALA A 476 9.88 11.76 14.91
C ALA A 476 10.58 12.85 14.07
N ILE A 477 11.54 12.47 13.22
CA ILE A 477 12.15 13.38 12.24
C ILE A 477 11.10 13.92 11.27
N LEU A 478 10.25 13.04 10.71
CA LEU A 478 9.20 13.46 9.80
C LEU A 478 8.18 14.37 10.49
N ALA A 479 7.80 14.07 11.74
CA ALA A 479 6.88 14.85 12.55
C ALA A 479 7.39 16.25 12.92
N LEU A 480 8.71 16.50 12.91
CA LEU A 480 9.33 17.82 13.07
C LEU A 480 9.33 18.64 11.76
N GLY A 481 9.18 17.98 10.60
CA GLY A 481 8.94 18.63 9.31
C GLY A 481 7.46 18.93 9.04
N ILE A 482 6.58 18.00 9.44
CA ILE A 482 5.23 18.36 9.89
C ILE A 482 5.39 19.18 11.21
N ILE A 483 4.34 19.71 11.82
CA ILE A 483 4.42 21.00 12.58
C ILE A 483 4.87 22.14 11.65
N GLY A 484 6.12 22.15 11.18
CA GLY A 484 6.66 23.15 10.25
C GLY A 484 7.24 24.39 10.95
N GLU A 485 7.70 24.24 12.20
CA GLU A 485 8.33 25.31 12.97
C GLU A 485 9.86 25.19 12.91
N PRO A 486 10.60 26.22 12.45
CA PRO A 486 12.04 26.17 12.27
C PRO A 486 12.80 26.33 13.59
N ASP A 487 12.59 25.41 14.52
CA ASP A 487 13.42 25.31 15.73
C ASP A 487 14.87 24.94 15.37
N LYS A 488 15.81 25.63 16.01
CA LYS A 488 17.24 25.55 15.67
C LYS A 488 17.89 24.25 16.10
N ASP A 489 17.46 23.64 17.21
CA ASP A 489 18.01 22.34 17.61
C ASP A 489 17.32 21.21 16.85
N ALA A 490 16.02 21.30 16.57
CA ALA A 490 15.33 20.36 15.67
C ALA A 490 16.00 20.30 14.28
N VAL A 491 16.17 21.44 13.60
CA VAL A 491 16.86 21.50 12.29
C VAL A 491 18.28 20.93 12.36
N LYS A 492 19.01 21.23 13.43
CA LYS A 492 20.35 20.68 13.67
C LYS A 492 20.33 19.17 13.88
N LYS A 493 19.42 18.62 14.68
CA LYS A 493 19.27 17.19 14.96
C LYS A 493 18.77 16.38 13.76
N ILE A 494 17.97 17.00 12.89
CA ILE A 494 17.62 16.44 11.59
C ILE A 494 18.87 16.36 10.68
N LYS A 495 19.69 17.42 10.62
CA LYS A 495 20.96 17.43 9.85
C LYS A 495 22.03 16.46 10.40
N GLU A 496 22.14 16.33 11.73
CA GLU A 496 22.96 15.30 12.40
C GLU A 496 22.46 13.90 12.00
N SER A 497 21.15 13.64 12.11
CA SER A 497 20.55 12.34 11.80
C SER A 497 20.66 11.93 10.32
N LEU A 498 20.48 12.88 9.40
CA LEU A 498 20.69 12.72 7.96
C LEU A 498 22.13 12.29 7.67
N SER A 499 23.09 12.92 8.34
CA SER A 499 24.53 12.60 8.22
C SER A 499 24.86 11.22 8.80
N GLU A 500 24.19 10.79 9.88
CA GLU A 500 24.34 9.45 10.44
C GLU A 500 23.75 8.33 9.56
N SER A 501 22.63 8.61 8.87
CA SER A 501 21.84 7.60 8.14
C SER A 501 22.20 7.47 6.66
N LYS A 502 22.92 8.45 6.09
CA LYS A 502 23.20 8.64 4.66
C LYS A 502 23.63 7.41 3.84
N LYS A 503 24.27 6.42 4.47
CA LYS A 503 24.66 5.12 3.87
C LYS A 503 24.38 3.94 4.80
N ARG A 504 23.29 4.01 5.55
CA ARG A 504 22.92 3.03 6.60
C ARG A 504 21.41 2.82 6.74
N ASP A 505 20.63 3.88 6.56
CA ASP A 505 19.18 3.86 6.67
C ASP A 505 18.58 4.92 5.74
N THR A 506 18.15 4.44 4.57
CA THR A 506 17.57 5.26 3.49
C THR A 506 16.19 5.82 3.86
N GLU A 507 15.45 5.17 4.76
CA GLU A 507 14.13 5.63 5.21
C GLU A 507 14.27 6.82 6.18
N ILE A 508 15.21 6.76 7.13
CA ILE A 508 15.59 7.90 8.00
C ILE A 508 16.18 9.03 7.15
N TYR A 509 17.05 8.71 6.18
CA TYR A 509 17.62 9.71 5.27
C TYR A 509 16.54 10.45 4.46
N ARG A 510 15.61 9.72 3.83
CA ARG A 510 14.51 10.32 3.06
C ARG A 510 13.57 11.13 3.95
N SER A 511 13.28 10.65 5.16
CA SER A 511 12.46 11.38 6.14
C SER A 511 13.12 12.68 6.61
N ALA A 512 14.44 12.67 6.80
CA ALA A 512 15.20 13.88 7.14
C ALA A 512 15.24 14.89 5.98
N MET A 513 15.37 14.42 4.74
CA MET A 513 15.29 15.29 3.56
C MET A 513 13.90 15.92 3.42
N TYR A 514 12.82 15.17 3.58
CA TYR A 514 11.46 15.74 3.63
C TYR A 514 11.28 16.76 4.74
N ALA A 515 11.80 16.47 5.94
CA ALA A 515 11.68 17.39 7.06
C ALA A 515 12.42 18.71 6.79
N LEU A 516 13.60 18.67 6.19
CA LEU A 516 14.35 19.86 5.79
C LEU A 516 13.67 20.64 4.65
N MET A 517 13.05 19.97 3.67
CA MET A 517 12.23 20.65 2.65
C MET A 517 11.05 21.40 3.30
N MET A 518 10.28 20.74 4.17
CA MET A 518 9.14 21.37 4.86
C MET A 518 9.56 22.51 5.82
N LEU A 519 10.79 22.49 6.33
CA LEU A 519 11.38 23.55 7.16
C LEU A 519 12.12 24.64 6.35
N GLY A 520 12.07 24.60 5.02
CA GLY A 520 12.65 25.64 4.14
C GLY A 520 14.17 25.59 3.97
N GLU A 521 14.81 24.48 4.30
CA GLU A 521 16.27 24.26 4.23
C GLU A 521 16.74 23.82 2.83
N ASP A 522 16.04 24.26 1.78
CA ASP A 522 16.21 23.76 0.41
C ASP A 522 17.59 23.98 -0.18
N LYS A 523 18.27 25.08 0.22
CA LYS A 523 19.65 25.37 -0.21
C LYS A 523 20.64 24.33 0.32
N PHE A 524 20.36 23.75 1.49
CA PHE A 524 21.11 22.63 2.04
C PHE A 524 20.72 21.32 1.31
N VAL A 525 19.41 21.05 1.19
CA VAL A 525 18.88 19.85 0.51
C VAL A 525 19.39 19.74 -0.94
N TYR A 526 19.24 20.79 -1.75
CA TYR A 526 19.74 20.84 -3.14
C TYR A 526 21.24 20.54 -3.22
N LYS A 527 22.04 21.06 -2.28
CA LYS A 527 23.50 20.83 -2.26
C LYS A 527 23.82 19.37 -1.99
N GLU A 528 23.24 18.78 -0.94
CA GLU A 528 23.46 17.38 -0.59
C GLU A 528 23.03 16.46 -1.75
N LEU A 529 21.80 16.62 -2.25
CA LEU A 529 21.28 15.85 -3.39
C LEU A 529 22.19 15.95 -4.62
N LYS A 530 22.71 17.15 -4.93
CA LYS A 530 23.64 17.39 -6.04
C LYS A 530 24.99 16.68 -5.90
N ASP A 531 25.42 16.35 -4.69
CA ASP A 531 26.59 15.51 -4.45
C ASP A 531 26.22 14.02 -4.40
N ASP A 532 25.04 13.66 -3.91
CA ASP A 532 24.62 12.26 -3.75
C ASP A 532 24.23 11.56 -5.05
N VAL A 533 23.69 12.27 -6.04
CA VAL A 533 23.49 11.69 -7.39
C VAL A 533 24.79 11.26 -8.08
N LYS A 534 25.96 11.67 -7.57
CA LYS A 534 27.30 11.30 -8.07
C LYS A 534 27.86 10.03 -7.42
N THR A 535 27.19 9.47 -6.41
CA THR A 535 27.70 8.31 -5.66
C THR A 535 27.62 7.00 -6.46
N ASP A 536 28.47 6.02 -6.14
CA ASP A 536 28.37 4.67 -6.71
C ASP A 536 27.33 3.77 -6.00
N ASP A 537 26.85 4.22 -4.83
CA ASP A 537 25.75 3.61 -4.07
C ASP A 537 24.42 3.79 -4.82
N SER A 538 23.92 2.71 -5.41
CA SER A 538 22.69 2.73 -6.21
C SER A 538 21.45 3.14 -5.41
N GLU A 539 21.34 2.77 -4.13
CA GLU A 539 20.13 3.06 -3.33
C GLU A 539 20.08 4.54 -2.93
N LEU A 540 21.21 5.09 -2.52
CA LEU A 540 21.37 6.52 -2.27
C LEU A 540 21.21 7.35 -3.55
N LYS A 541 21.78 6.91 -4.68
CA LYS A 541 21.63 7.60 -5.99
C LYS A 541 20.17 7.70 -6.42
N LEU A 542 19.42 6.58 -6.39
CA LEU A 542 18.02 6.56 -6.81
C LEU A 542 17.13 7.37 -5.85
N THR A 543 17.39 7.29 -4.54
CA THR A 543 16.69 8.12 -3.54
C THR A 543 16.99 9.61 -3.72
N ALA A 544 18.23 9.98 -4.08
CA ALA A 544 18.57 11.37 -4.38
C ALA A 544 17.88 11.89 -5.65
N ILE A 545 17.63 11.03 -6.65
CA ILE A 545 16.90 11.36 -7.87
C ILE A 545 15.41 11.60 -7.60
N ASP A 546 14.73 10.72 -6.85
CA ASP A 546 13.33 10.93 -6.38
C ASP A 546 13.20 12.26 -5.62
N LEU A 547 14.09 12.49 -4.64
CA LEU A 547 14.10 13.70 -3.84
C LEU A 547 14.40 14.98 -4.65
N MET A 548 15.15 14.91 -5.76
CA MET A 548 15.29 16.06 -6.68
C MET A 548 13.96 16.41 -7.35
N GLY A 549 13.20 15.42 -7.81
CA GLY A 549 11.86 15.65 -8.37
C GLY A 549 10.88 16.22 -7.35
N ARG A 550 10.96 15.75 -6.09
CA ARG A 550 10.09 16.18 -4.98
C ARG A 550 10.49 17.52 -4.34
N LEU A 551 11.70 18.02 -4.60
CA LEU A 551 12.17 19.35 -4.20
C LEU A 551 11.48 20.48 -5.00
N GLY A 552 11.02 20.19 -6.22
CA GLY A 552 10.36 21.17 -7.09
C GLY A 552 11.27 22.30 -7.63
N ASP A 553 12.60 22.25 -7.40
CA ASP A 553 13.54 23.20 -8.01
C ASP A 553 13.88 22.75 -9.43
N VAL A 554 13.39 23.52 -10.41
CA VAL A 554 13.56 23.26 -11.85
C VAL A 554 15.04 23.23 -12.26
N LYS A 555 15.95 23.83 -11.48
CA LYS A 555 17.41 23.73 -11.67
C LYS A 555 17.98 22.32 -11.50
N THR A 556 17.18 21.38 -11.00
CA THR A 556 17.53 19.95 -11.01
C THR A 556 17.34 19.32 -12.39
N ALA A 557 16.59 19.94 -13.31
CA ALA A 557 16.32 19.44 -14.66
C ALA A 557 17.60 19.11 -15.45
N GLU A 558 18.57 20.02 -15.50
CA GLU A 558 19.85 19.77 -16.20
C GLU A 558 20.61 18.57 -15.61
N ILE A 559 20.51 18.38 -14.29
CA ILE A 559 21.14 17.27 -13.58
C ILE A 559 20.44 15.95 -13.94
N LEU A 560 19.11 15.90 -13.85
CA LEU A 560 18.28 14.74 -14.19
C LEU A 560 18.44 14.33 -15.66
N ILE A 561 18.38 15.30 -16.59
CA ILE A 561 18.64 15.09 -18.02
C ILE A 561 20.08 14.62 -18.24
N GLY A 562 21.05 15.23 -17.54
CA GLY A 562 22.47 14.89 -17.63
C GLY A 562 22.78 13.46 -17.16
N ILE A 563 22.11 12.98 -16.12
CA ILE A 563 22.17 11.59 -15.65
C ILE A 563 21.46 10.67 -16.65
N CYS A 564 20.22 10.99 -17.04
CA CYS A 564 19.40 10.17 -17.94
C CYS A 564 19.99 9.99 -19.36
N LYS A 565 20.90 10.89 -19.79
CA LYS A 565 21.69 10.78 -21.04
C LYS A 565 22.99 9.98 -20.89
N LYS A 566 23.55 9.87 -19.68
CA LYS A 566 24.88 9.25 -19.44
C LYS A 566 24.79 7.84 -18.84
N GLU A 567 23.81 7.61 -17.98
CA GLU A 567 23.65 6.33 -17.28
C GLU A 567 23.22 5.21 -18.21
N LYS A 568 23.84 4.03 -18.04
CA LYS A 568 23.47 2.81 -18.78
C LYS A 568 22.42 1.98 -18.05
N GLN A 569 22.24 2.20 -16.75
CA GLN A 569 21.25 1.49 -15.95
C GLN A 569 19.85 2.01 -16.26
N LYS A 570 18.98 1.14 -16.80
CA LYS A 570 17.59 1.48 -17.15
C LYS A 570 16.82 2.05 -15.96
N ASN A 571 16.98 1.45 -14.78
CA ASN A 571 16.36 1.89 -13.53
C ASN A 571 16.72 3.36 -13.20
N THR A 572 17.99 3.74 -13.30
CA THR A 572 18.41 5.13 -13.05
C THR A 572 17.81 6.12 -14.07
N ARG A 573 17.66 5.71 -15.33
CA ARG A 573 16.96 6.51 -16.36
C ARG A 573 15.45 6.62 -16.05
N GLN A 574 14.82 5.53 -15.60
CA GLN A 574 13.40 5.49 -15.17
C GLN A 574 13.14 6.45 -14.01
N PHE A 575 13.91 6.37 -12.92
CA PHE A 575 13.85 7.32 -11.80
C PHE A 575 14.08 8.78 -12.25
N CYS A 576 15.01 9.04 -13.17
CA CYS A 576 15.20 10.40 -13.70
C CYS A 576 13.95 10.92 -14.40
N MET A 577 13.30 10.11 -15.24
CA MET A 577 12.05 10.50 -15.91
C MET A 577 10.88 10.66 -14.94
N ALA A 578 10.78 9.79 -13.93
CA ALA A 578 9.80 9.91 -12.85
C ALA A 578 9.91 11.25 -12.11
N ALA A 579 11.14 11.63 -11.74
CA ALA A 579 11.49 12.89 -11.09
C ALA A 579 11.24 14.10 -12.01
N MET A 580 11.63 14.04 -13.28
CA MET A 580 11.31 15.08 -14.28
C MET A 580 9.79 15.24 -14.46
N GLY A 581 9.03 14.15 -14.40
CA GLY A 581 7.57 14.19 -14.38
C GLY A 581 6.99 14.88 -13.14
N CYS A 582 7.65 14.77 -11.98
CA CYS A 582 7.26 15.53 -10.78
C CYS A 582 7.58 17.03 -10.93
N LEU A 583 8.67 17.41 -11.61
CA LEU A 583 8.95 18.82 -11.94
C LEU A 583 7.92 19.40 -12.91
N LEU A 584 7.41 18.59 -13.85
CA LEU A 584 6.36 18.97 -14.81
C LEU A 584 4.95 19.02 -14.22
N ASP A 585 4.69 18.38 -13.06
CA ASP A 585 3.34 18.27 -12.50
C ASP A 585 2.83 19.63 -11.99
N ARG A 586 2.06 20.33 -12.84
CA ARG A 586 1.46 21.63 -12.51
C ARG A 586 0.45 21.56 -11.35
N ASN A 587 0.07 20.35 -10.92
CA ASN A 587 -0.93 20.05 -9.90
C ASN A 587 -0.37 19.20 -8.74
N PHE A 588 0.85 19.49 -8.24
CA PHE A 588 1.43 18.82 -7.06
C PHE A 588 0.51 18.74 -5.82
N LYS A 589 -0.50 19.61 -5.70
CA LYS A 589 -1.53 19.56 -4.64
C LYS A 589 -2.57 18.44 -4.84
N TYR A 590 -2.72 17.96 -6.07
CA TYR A 590 -3.55 16.82 -6.51
C TYR A 590 -2.87 16.09 -7.69
N PRO A 591 -1.76 15.36 -7.50
CA PRO A 591 -1.20 14.52 -8.56
C PRO A 591 -2.30 13.61 -9.11
N LEU A 592 -2.34 13.34 -10.42
CA LEU A 592 -3.37 12.46 -11.00
C LEU A 592 -3.38 11.07 -10.32
N LEU A 593 -2.22 10.61 -9.87
CA LEU A 593 -2.03 9.45 -8.99
C LEU A 593 -2.79 9.57 -7.65
N ARG A 594 -2.86 10.74 -7.01
CA ARG A 594 -3.59 10.97 -5.74
C ARG A 594 -5.11 10.87 -5.91
N ASN A 595 -5.65 11.08 -7.11
CA ASN A 595 -7.05 10.80 -7.44
C ASN A 595 -7.30 9.30 -7.74
N ILE A 596 -6.26 8.57 -8.19
CA ILE A 596 -6.27 7.10 -8.23
C ILE A 596 -6.31 6.54 -6.80
N THR A 597 -5.36 6.94 -5.96
CA THR A 597 -5.00 6.32 -4.66
C THR A 597 -5.61 7.01 -3.44
N SER A 598 -6.61 7.88 -3.61
CA SER A 598 -7.16 8.74 -2.54
C SER A 598 -7.61 7.97 -1.28
N ASP A 599 -7.99 6.70 -1.43
CA ASP A 599 -7.69 5.71 -0.40
C ASP A 599 -7.27 4.35 -1.02
N ASN A 600 -6.00 4.02 -0.88
CA ASN A 600 -5.50 2.67 -1.13
C ASN A 600 -5.93 1.74 0.02
N ASN A 601 -7.15 1.19 -0.09
CA ASN A 601 -7.42 -0.13 0.50
C ASN A 601 -6.54 -1.14 -0.26
N TYR A 602 -5.34 -1.39 0.25
CA TYR A 602 -4.31 -2.18 -0.42
C TYR A 602 -4.64 -3.69 -0.52
N TYR A 603 -5.79 -4.12 0.01
CA TYR A 603 -6.36 -5.45 -0.24
C TYR A 603 -7.14 -5.53 -1.56
N ILE A 604 -7.51 -4.40 -2.18
CA ILE A 604 -8.06 -4.40 -3.54
C ILE A 604 -6.92 -4.32 -4.55
N GLU A 605 -6.57 -5.46 -5.14
CA GLU A 605 -5.77 -5.49 -6.36
C GLU A 605 -6.61 -4.92 -7.53
N LEU A 606 -6.51 -3.62 -7.79
CA LEU A 606 -6.91 -3.01 -9.05
C LEU A 606 -5.72 -3.08 -10.02
N PRO A 607 -5.69 -4.01 -10.99
CA PRO A 607 -4.45 -4.36 -11.68
C PRO A 607 -3.80 -3.19 -12.41
N ALA A 608 -4.60 -2.30 -13.00
CA ALA A 608 -4.11 -1.05 -13.58
C ALA A 608 -3.31 -0.24 -12.55
N ILE A 609 -3.87 0.01 -11.36
CA ILE A 609 -3.21 0.70 -10.24
C ILE A 609 -1.95 -0.04 -9.81
N THR A 610 -1.99 -1.36 -9.67
CA THR A 610 -0.82 -2.16 -9.30
C THR A 610 0.32 -1.98 -10.32
N TYR A 611 0.01 -1.99 -11.62
CA TYR A 611 0.98 -1.67 -12.68
C TYR A 611 1.48 -0.22 -12.64
N VAL A 612 0.66 0.77 -12.27
CA VAL A 612 1.15 2.15 -12.08
C VAL A 612 2.08 2.27 -10.86
N MET A 613 1.77 1.57 -9.76
CA MET A 613 2.61 1.52 -8.56
C MET A 613 3.92 0.72 -8.73
N TYR A 614 4.11 0.06 -9.89
CA TYR A 614 5.38 -0.56 -10.29
C TYR A 614 6.23 0.33 -11.22
N VAL A 615 5.73 1.51 -11.63
CA VAL A 615 6.58 2.56 -12.23
C VAL A 615 7.31 3.29 -11.10
N PRO A 616 8.65 3.46 -11.18
CA PRO A 616 9.41 4.30 -10.25
C PRO A 616 8.95 5.77 -10.20
#